data_AF-A0A844DEQ3-F1
#
_entry.id   AF-A0A844DEQ3-F1
#
_cell.length_a   1.000
_cell.length_b   1.000
_cell.length_c   1.000
_cell.angle_alpha   90.00
_cell.angle_beta   90.00
_cell.angle_gamma   90.00
#
_symmetry.space_group_name_H-M   'P 1'
#
loop_
_entity.id
_entity.type
_entity.pdbx_description
1 polymer ?
#
loop_
_entity_poly.entity_id
_entity_poly.type
_entity_poly.pdbx_seq_one_letter_code
_entity_poly.pdbx_strand_id
1 'polypeptide(L)'
;MTQEQRNLTRNALRRYGERHWARTPENRRWQSAIDEGIDYYQAHDPMRADLLRMRFFERRPEDEILEQLHIGRTTYQKALQDLLSTIAVYAAQRGAF
;
A
#
# COMPACT_ATOMS: atom_id res chain seq x y z
N MET A 1 -8.73 9.77 -6.66
CA MET A 1 -9.13 8.38 -6.38
C MET A 1 -10.49 8.39 -5.70
N THR A 2 -11.42 7.53 -6.12
CA THR A 2 -12.74 7.40 -5.49
C THR A 2 -12.64 6.69 -4.13
N GLN A 3 -13.64 6.85 -3.27
CA GLN A 3 -13.67 6.13 -1.98
C GLN A 3 -13.68 4.60 -2.17
N GLU A 4 -14.32 4.13 -3.23
CA GLU A 4 -14.35 2.72 -3.61
C GLU A 4 -12.95 2.21 -4.00
N GLN A 5 -12.25 2.89 -4.92
CA GLN A 5 -10.88 2.55 -5.30
C GLN A 5 -9.94 2.53 -4.09
N ARG A 6 -10.11 3.47 -3.15
CA ARG A 6 -9.34 3.53 -1.91
C ARG A 6 -9.57 2.28 -1.05
N ASN A 7 -10.83 1.85 -0.92
CA ASN A 7 -11.19 0.68 -0.14
C ASN A 7 -10.69 -0.61 -0.79
N LEU A 8 -10.85 -0.75 -2.12
CA LEU A 8 -10.31 -1.88 -2.89
C LEU A 8 -8.80 -1.98 -2.75
N THR A 9 -8.08 -0.87 -2.91
CA THR A 9 -6.61 -0.82 -2.77
C THR A 9 -6.17 -1.23 -1.36
N ARG A 10 -6.83 -0.73 -0.31
CA ARG A 10 -6.54 -1.17 1.07
C ARG A 10 -6.76 -2.65 1.26
N ASN A 11 -7.85 -3.20 0.73
CA ASN A 11 -8.18 -4.61 0.86
C ASN A 11 -7.17 -5.48 0.11
N ALA A 12 -6.75 -5.07 -1.09
CA ALA A 12 -5.70 -5.74 -1.86
C ALA A 12 -4.38 -5.76 -1.07
N LEU A 13 -3.94 -4.63 -0.52
CA LEU A 13 -2.73 -4.55 0.31
C LEU A 13 -2.78 -5.43 1.56
N ARG A 14 -3.92 -5.46 2.26
CA ARG A 14 -4.11 -6.31 3.44
C ARG A 14 -4.03 -7.79 3.10
N ARG A 15 -4.66 -8.20 1.99
CA ARG A 15 -4.66 -9.58 1.51
C ARG A 15 -3.31 -9.99 0.95
N TYR A 16 -2.56 -9.07 0.35
CA TYR A 16 -1.21 -9.31 -0.15
C TYR A 16 -0.26 -9.69 1.00
N GLY A 17 -0.42 -9.05 2.17
CA GLY A 17 0.29 -9.42 3.39
C GLY A 17 -0.18 -10.71 4.07
N GLU A 18 -1.19 -11.42 3.54
CA GLU A 18 -1.66 -12.69 4.10
C GLU A 18 -0.96 -13.89 3.47
N ARG A 19 -0.85 -14.99 4.23
CA ARG A 19 -0.14 -16.22 3.81
C ARG A 19 -0.70 -16.90 2.55
N HIS A 20 -1.89 -16.53 2.08
CA HIS A 20 -2.54 -17.16 0.93
C HIS A 20 -3.07 -16.13 -0.09
N TRP A 21 -2.16 -15.59 -0.90
CA TRP A 21 -2.53 -14.83 -2.10
C TRP A 21 -3.03 -15.78 -3.20
N ALA A 22 -4.35 -15.77 -3.46
CA ALA A 22 -4.94 -16.64 -4.47
C ALA A 22 -4.41 -16.30 -5.87
N ARG A 23 -4.08 -17.31 -6.69
CA ARG A 23 -3.52 -17.13 -8.04
C ARG A 23 -4.59 -16.85 -9.10
N THR A 24 -5.46 -15.88 -8.87
CA THR A 24 -6.46 -15.43 -9.86
C THR A 24 -5.86 -14.38 -10.82
N PRO A 25 -6.41 -14.20 -12.03
CA PRO A 25 -5.94 -13.16 -12.96
C PRO A 25 -5.99 -11.75 -12.36
N GLU A 26 -7.05 -11.44 -11.60
CA GLU A 26 -7.21 -10.18 -10.88
C GLU A 26 -6.10 -9.98 -9.84
N ASN A 27 -5.83 -11.01 -9.03
CA ASN A 27 -4.76 -10.97 -8.03
C ASN A 27 -3.37 -10.88 -8.65
N ARG A 28 -3.15 -11.38 -9.87
CA ARG A 28 -1.88 -11.15 -10.58
C ARG A 28 -1.70 -9.68 -10.97
N ARG A 29 -2.78 -9.01 -11.40
CA ARG A 29 -2.76 -7.57 -11.73
C ARG A 29 -2.50 -6.73 -10.48
N TRP A 30 -3.18 -7.04 -9.37
CA TRP A 30 -2.91 -6.43 -8.07
C TRP A 30 -1.50 -6.68 -7.57
N GLN A 31 -1.01 -7.92 -7.65
CA GLN A 31 0.36 -8.26 -7.26
C GLN A 31 1.38 -7.42 -8.04
N SER A 32 1.25 -7.37 -9.37
CA SER A 32 2.18 -6.56 -10.19
C SER A 32 2.10 -5.06 -9.88
N ALA A 33 0.92 -4.53 -9.52
CA ALA A 33 0.76 -3.14 -9.10
C ALA A 33 1.40 -2.86 -7.73
N ILE A 34 1.27 -3.80 -6.79
CA ILE A 34 1.83 -3.69 -5.44
C ILE A 34 3.35 -3.83 -5.49
N ASP A 35 3.86 -4.82 -6.24
CA ASP A 35 5.30 -5.04 -6.42
C ASP A 35 5.97 -3.78 -7.01
N GLU A 36 5.39 -3.19 -8.07
CA GLU A 36 5.90 -1.93 -8.63
C GLU A 36 5.80 -0.75 -7.64
N GLY A 37 4.72 -0.68 -6.86
CA GLY A 37 4.57 0.32 -5.80
C GLY A 37 5.64 0.20 -4.71
N ILE A 38 6.00 -1.03 -4.34
CA ILE A 38 7.08 -1.30 -3.38
C ILE A 38 8.41 -0.85 -3.97
N ASP A 39 8.74 -1.27 -5.19
CA ASP A 39 10.00 -0.92 -5.86
C ASP A 39 10.15 0.60 -6.01
N TYR A 40 9.07 1.28 -6.41
CA TYR A 40 9.04 2.74 -6.53
C TYR A 40 9.37 3.43 -5.20
N TYR A 41 8.70 3.04 -4.11
CA TYR A 41 8.97 3.68 -2.81
C TYR A 41 10.33 3.32 -2.24
N GLN A 42 10.80 2.08 -2.43
CA GLN A 42 12.16 1.70 -2.01
C GLN A 42 13.23 2.57 -2.69
N ALA A 43 13.04 2.90 -3.97
CA ALA A 43 13.99 3.71 -4.74
C ALA A 43 13.89 5.21 -4.44
N HIS A 44 12.68 5.75 -4.21
CA HIS A 44 12.44 7.20 -4.17
C HIS A 44 12.09 7.75 -2.79
N ASP A 45 11.48 6.96 -1.91
CA ASP A 45 11.05 7.37 -0.57
C ASP A 45 11.02 6.19 0.41
N PRO A 46 12.17 5.86 1.02
CA PRO A 46 12.27 4.74 1.96
C PRO A 46 11.33 4.85 3.16
N MET A 47 10.98 6.06 3.60
CA MET A 47 10.03 6.25 4.71
C MET A 47 8.63 5.77 4.32
N ARG A 48 8.17 6.08 3.10
CA ARG A 48 6.89 5.57 2.58
C ARG A 48 6.93 4.06 2.34
N ALA A 49 8.09 3.50 1.96
CA ALA A 49 8.27 2.05 1.85
C ALA A 49 8.14 1.36 3.23
N ASP A 50 8.77 1.92 4.27
CA ASP A 50 8.61 1.40 5.63
C ASP A 50 7.18 1.55 6.14
N LEU A 51 6.52 2.69 5.88
CA LEU A 51 5.11 2.88 6.19
C LEU A 51 4.24 1.80 5.54
N LEU A 52 4.46 1.49 4.26
CA LEU A 52 3.74 0.43 3.54
C LEU A 52 3.86 -0.91 4.26
N ARG A 53 5.11 -1.31 4.52
CA ARG A 53 5.47 -2.59 5.14
C ARG A 53 4.86 -2.69 6.53
N MET A 54 5.12 -1.69 7.37
CA MET A 54 4.66 -1.67 8.76
C MET A 54 3.14 -1.67 8.85
N ARG A 55 2.45 -0.87 8.01
CA ARG A 55 1.00 -0.75 8.06
C ARG A 55 0.26 -1.96 7.51
N PHE A 56 0.70 -2.50 6.38
CA PHE A 56 -0.08 -3.51 5.64
C PHE A 56 0.45 -4.94 5.78
N PHE A 57 1.77 -5.11 5.90
CA PHE A 57 2.38 -6.45 5.95
C PHE A 57 2.63 -6.89 7.39
N GLU A 58 3.10 -5.99 8.24
CA GLU A 58 3.31 -6.27 9.68
C GLU A 58 2.09 -5.96 10.54
N ARG A 59 1.15 -5.16 10.01
CA ARG A 59 -0.10 -4.77 10.69
C ARG A 59 0.14 -4.03 12.00
N ARG A 60 1.20 -3.21 12.06
CA ARG A 60 1.51 -2.38 13.23
C ARG A 60 0.42 -1.31 13.44
N PRO A 61 0.04 -1.01 14.70
CA PRO A 61 -0.87 0.08 15.02
C PRO A 61 -0.27 1.44 14.64
N GLU A 62 -1.13 2.45 14.43
CA GLU A 62 -0.70 3.77 13.97
C GLU A 62 0.32 4.41 14.92
N ASP A 63 0.08 4.41 16.24
CA ASP A 63 0.96 5.08 17.20
C ASP A 63 2.38 4.52 17.20
N GLU A 64 2.51 3.20 17.03
CA GLU A 64 3.82 2.53 16.93
C GLU A 64 4.53 2.90 15.61
N ILE A 65 3.78 3.12 14.53
CA ILE A 65 4.32 3.60 13.26
C ILE A 65 4.80 5.04 13.38
N LEU A 66 4.01 5.90 14.03
CA LEU A 66 4.37 7.31 14.25
C LEU A 66 5.67 7.42 15.05
N GLU A 67 5.79 6.61 16.10
CA GLU A 67 6.98 6.53 16.95
C GLU A 67 8.19 6.04 16.14
N GLN A 68 8.08 4.90 15.47
CA GLN A 68 9.18 4.28 14.73
C GLN A 68 9.70 5.15 13.58
N LEU A 69 8.80 5.79 12.83
CA LEU A 69 9.17 6.63 11.69
C LEU A 69 9.48 8.07 12.09
N HIS A 70 9.32 8.41 13.38
CA HIS A 70 9.50 9.75 13.91
C HIS A 70 8.68 10.81 13.14
N ILE A 71 7.41 10.51 12.84
CA ILE A 71 6.51 11.40 12.09
C ILE A 71 5.26 11.76 12.89
N GLY A 72 4.71 12.95 12.62
CA GLY A 72 3.42 13.36 13.15
C GLY A 72 2.24 12.72 12.40
N ARG A 73 1.08 12.66 13.06
CA ARG A 73 -0.17 12.09 12.50
C ARG A 73 -0.57 12.70 11.16
N THR A 74 -0.42 14.01 10.98
CA THR A 74 -0.73 14.68 9.70
C THR A 74 0.17 14.19 8.57
N THR A 75 1.46 13.98 8.82
CA THR A 75 2.41 13.44 7.85
C THR A 75 2.06 12.00 7.50
N TYR A 76 1.74 11.18 8.50
CA TYR A 76 1.29 9.80 8.30
C TYR A 76 0.02 9.73 7.43
N GLN A 77 -1.00 10.54 7.71
CA GLN A 77 -2.25 10.51 6.93
C GLN A 77 -2.02 10.92 5.47
N LYS A 78 -1.16 11.92 5.22
CA LYS A 78 -0.78 12.31 3.85
C LYS A 78 0.00 11.20 3.16
N ALA A 79 1.03 10.66 3.80
CA ALA A 79 1.85 9.58 3.26
C ALA A 79 1.01 8.33 2.93
N LEU A 80 0.09 7.95 3.81
CA LEU A 80 -0.83 6.83 3.59
C LEU A 80 -1.80 7.10 2.43
N GLN A 81 -2.30 8.34 2.29
CA GLN A 81 -3.18 8.72 1.19
C GLN A 81 -2.45 8.71 -0.15
N ASP A 82 -1.23 9.24 -0.20
CA ASP A 82 -0.38 9.23 -1.40
C ASP A 82 -0.08 7.79 -1.81
N LEU A 83 0.32 6.96 -0.85
CA LEU A 83 0.61 5.54 -1.08
C LEU A 83 -0.56 4.79 -1.70
N LEU A 84 -1.76 4.94 -1.13
CA LEU A 84 -2.95 4.30 -1.67
C LEU A 84 -3.27 4.83 -3.08
N SER A 85 -2.99 6.11 -3.35
CA SER A 85 -3.23 6.71 -4.67
C SER A 85 -2.23 6.20 -5.71
N THR A 86 -0.94 6.10 -5.39
CA THR A 86 0.09 5.56 -6.29
C THR A 86 -0.20 4.11 -6.66
N ILE A 87 -0.49 3.26 -5.67
CA ILE A 87 -0.79 1.85 -5.92
C ILE A 87 -2.10 1.71 -6.71
N ALA A 88 -3.10 2.55 -6.44
CA ALA A 88 -4.31 2.60 -7.25
C ALA A 88 -4.03 2.98 -8.71
N VAL A 89 -3.12 3.91 -8.99
CA VAL A 89 -2.73 4.25 -10.38
C VAL A 89 -2.12 3.04 -11.07
N TYR A 90 -1.18 2.34 -10.43
CA TYR A 90 -0.58 1.12 -10.98
C TYR A 90 -1.59 -0.02 -11.18
N ALA A 91 -2.56 -0.13 -10.27
CA ALA A 91 -3.66 -1.08 -10.36
C ALA A 91 -4.59 -0.76 -11.55
N ALA A 92 -4.93 0.51 -11.76
CA ALA A 92 -5.74 0.95 -12.90
C ALA A 92 -5.05 0.65 -14.24
N GLN A 93 -3.75 0.96 -14.36
CA GLN A 93 -2.97 0.70 -15.57
C GLN A 93 -2.95 -0.79 -15.95
N ARG A 94 -3.14 -1.68 -14.96
CA ARG A 94 -3.18 -3.14 -15.14
C ARG A 94 -4.59 -3.71 -15.25
N GLY A 95 -5.63 -2.87 -15.16
CA GLY A 95 -7.03 -3.31 -15.18
C GLY A 95 -7.42 -4.15 -13.97
N ALA A 96 -6.96 -3.76 -12.77
CA ALA A 96 -7.27 -4.44 -11.50
C ALA A 96 -8.53 -3.90 -10.78
N PHE A 97 -9.19 -2.90 -11.37
CA PHE A 97 -10.51 -2.39 -10.95
C PHE A 97 -11.62 -2.93 -11.84
#